data_AF-A0A7F8Q3L8-F1
#
_entry.id   AF-A0A7F8Q3L8-F1
#
_cell.length_a   1.000
_cell.length_b   1.000
_cell.length_c   1.000
_cell.angle_alpha   90.00
_cell.angle_beta   90.00
_cell.angle_gamma   90.00
#
_symmetry.space_group_name_H-M   'P 1'
#
loop_
_entity.id
_entity.type
_entity.pdbx_description
1 polymer ?
#
loop_
_entity_poly.entity_id
_entity_poly.type
_entity_poly.pdbx_seq_one_letter_code
_entity_poly.pdbx_strand_id
1 'polypeptide(L)'
;MFNTSSLLKQLNEQFSWVSQLANLTQSEDPFYLQVTTVGSQTSDSSVPTGVTKVVVKLFDSDPITVMIPEDVSRNNPKFMETVAEKALQEYRHKNREE
;
A
#
# COMPACT_ATOMS: atom_id res chain seq x y z
N MET A 1 20.39 -32.38 0.74
CA MET A 1 19.93 -31.75 2.00
C MET A 1 19.00 -30.61 1.60
N PHE A 2 17.76 -30.60 2.06
CA PHE A 2 16.86 -29.48 1.80
C PHE A 2 17.45 -28.22 2.41
N ASN A 3 17.50 -27.15 1.64
CA ASN A 3 18.10 -25.88 2.06
C ASN A 3 17.10 -25.16 2.99
N THR A 4 17.02 -25.63 4.23
CA THR A 4 16.04 -25.18 5.24
C THR A 4 16.11 -23.67 5.46
N SER A 5 17.29 -23.07 5.37
CA SER A 5 17.49 -21.62 5.44
C SER A 5 16.81 -20.86 4.30
N SER A 6 16.82 -21.40 3.07
CA SER A 6 16.14 -20.78 1.92
C SER A 6 14.62 -20.85 2.06
N LEU A 7 14.10 -21.94 2.61
CA LEU A 7 12.66 -22.09 2.89
C LEU A 7 12.22 -21.12 3.99
N LEU A 8 12.99 -21.01 5.07
CA LEU A 8 12.72 -20.06 6.15
C LEU A 8 12.73 -18.61 5.64
N LYS A 9 13.70 -18.25 4.80
CA LYS A 9 13.75 -16.92 4.16
C LYS A 9 12.49 -16.66 3.32
N GLN A 10 12.09 -17.63 2.49
CA GLN A 10 10.89 -17.49 1.66
C GLN A 10 9.60 -17.36 2.49
N LEU A 11 9.48 -18.11 3.58
CA LEU A 11 8.34 -18.00 4.50
C LEU A 11 8.32 -16.64 5.20
N ASN A 12 9.47 -16.14 5.64
CA ASN A 12 9.57 -14.81 6.23
C ASN A 12 9.14 -13.72 5.23
N GLU A 13 9.60 -13.79 3.99
CA GLU A 13 9.23 -12.82 2.94
C GLU A 13 7.73 -12.86 2.58
N GLN A 14 7.08 -14.02 2.70
CA GLN A 14 5.66 -14.16 2.35
C GLN A 14 4.70 -13.76 3.47
N PHE A 15 5.09 -13.99 4.73
CA PHE A 15 4.16 -13.93 5.87
C PHE A 15 4.53 -12.95 6.99
N SER A 16 5.75 -12.38 7.00
CA SER A 16 6.18 -11.40 8.03
C SER A 16 5.21 -10.22 8.17
N TRP A 17 4.78 -9.66 7.04
CA TRP A 17 3.83 -8.54 6.99
C TRP A 17 2.46 -8.88 7.61
N VAL A 18 2.03 -10.15 7.57
CA VAL A 18 0.76 -10.60 8.21
C VAL A 18 0.90 -10.61 9.73
N SER A 19 2.06 -11.04 10.24
CA SER A 19 2.35 -11.04 11.67
C SER A 19 2.43 -9.62 12.24
N GLN A 20 3.08 -8.72 11.51
CA GLN A 20 3.10 -7.28 11.87
C GLN A 20 1.69 -6.70 11.84
N LEU A 21 0.89 -7.03 10.83
CA LEU A 21 -0.50 -6.62 10.74
C LEU A 21 -1.33 -7.09 11.95
N ALA A 22 -1.20 -8.36 12.34
CA ALA A 22 -1.92 -8.92 13.49
C ALA A 22 -1.53 -8.24 14.83
N ASN A 23 -0.30 -7.73 14.94
CA ASN A 23 0.12 -6.94 16.10
C ASN A 23 -0.51 -5.55 16.09
N LEU A 24 -0.61 -4.91 14.92
CA LEU A 24 -1.19 -3.57 14.77
C LEU A 24 -2.71 -3.57 14.95
N THR A 25 -3.41 -4.64 14.56
CA THR A 25 -4.85 -4.79 14.78
C THR A 25 -5.23 -5.11 16.23
N GLN A 26 -4.26 -5.35 17.11
CA GLN A 26 -4.51 -5.46 18.56
C GLN A 26 -4.57 -4.09 19.24
N SER A 27 -4.05 -3.04 18.60
CA SER A 27 -4.14 -1.67 19.09
C SER A 27 -5.54 -1.11 18.83
N GLU A 28 -6.08 -0.33 19.77
CA GLU A 28 -7.40 0.32 19.65
C GLU A 28 -7.45 1.44 18.58
N ASP A 29 -6.47 1.53 17.69
CA ASP A 29 -6.43 2.57 16.66
C ASP A 29 -7.53 2.30 15.60
N PRO A 30 -8.52 3.19 15.46
CA PRO A 30 -9.64 2.96 14.55
C PRO A 30 -9.25 3.15 13.07
N PHE A 31 -8.05 3.63 12.75
CA PHE A 31 -7.65 4.03 11.40
C PHE A 31 -6.60 3.11 10.75
N TYR A 32 -6.99 1.85 10.51
CA TYR A 32 -6.15 0.86 9.82
C TYR A 32 -5.83 1.19 8.36
N LEU A 33 -6.71 1.94 7.69
CA LEU A 33 -6.50 2.45 6.34
C LEU A 33 -7.11 3.85 6.27
N GLN A 34 -6.25 4.86 6.16
CA GLN A 34 -6.68 6.25 6.06
C GLN A 34 -6.21 6.84 4.73
N VAL A 35 -7.17 7.25 3.89
CA VAL A 35 -6.87 8.02 2.69
C VAL A 35 -6.84 9.50 3.06
N THR A 36 -5.65 10.09 3.10
CA THR A 36 -5.46 11.47 3.59
C THR A 36 -5.57 12.50 2.47
N THR A 37 -5.17 12.16 1.24
CA THR A 37 -5.20 13.11 0.13
C THR A 37 -5.48 12.40 -1.18
N VAL A 38 -6.46 12.90 -1.92
CA VAL A 38 -6.80 12.47 -3.29
C VAL A 38 -6.72 13.69 -4.19
N GLY A 39 -5.65 13.80 -4.96
CA GLY A 39 -5.41 14.91 -5.89
C GLY A 39 -5.44 14.41 -7.34
N SER A 40 -6.38 14.91 -8.13
CA SER A 40 -6.24 14.92 -9.59
C SER A 40 -5.50 16.21 -9.94
N GLN A 41 -4.25 16.11 -10.37
CA GLN A 41 -3.45 17.29 -10.68
C GLN A 41 -3.60 17.57 -12.18
N THR A 42 -4.55 18.44 -12.53
CA THR A 42 -4.80 18.85 -13.91
C THR A 42 -3.88 19.96 -14.41
N SER A 43 -3.01 20.55 -13.56
CA SER A 43 -2.32 21.80 -13.93
C SER A 43 -0.90 22.04 -13.39
N ASP A 44 -0.17 21.08 -12.81
CA ASP A 44 1.24 21.30 -12.39
C ASP A 44 2.23 20.35 -13.07
N SER A 45 3.31 20.93 -13.58
CA SER A 45 4.04 20.54 -14.79
C SER A 45 5.20 19.53 -14.61
N SER A 46 4.98 18.37 -13.99
CA SER A 46 6.04 17.33 -13.97
C SER A 46 5.58 15.88 -13.97
N VAL A 47 4.27 15.63 -13.96
CA VAL A 47 3.68 14.28 -13.96
C VAL A 47 2.78 14.15 -15.19
N PRO A 48 2.82 13.03 -15.93
CA PRO A 48 1.98 12.85 -17.11
C PRO A 48 0.50 13.07 -16.77
N THR A 49 -0.15 13.97 -17.50
CA THR A 49 -1.59 14.21 -17.47
C THR A 49 -2.32 12.88 -17.60
N GLY A 50 -3.26 12.56 -16.69
CA GLY A 50 -3.88 11.24 -16.66
C GLY A 50 -3.58 10.39 -15.43
N VAL A 51 -3.07 10.95 -14.32
CA VAL A 51 -2.85 10.18 -13.08
C VAL A 51 -3.38 10.91 -11.84
N THR A 52 -4.07 10.17 -10.98
CA THR A 52 -4.54 10.59 -9.66
C THR A 52 -3.52 10.19 -8.62
N LYS A 53 -3.05 11.15 -7.82
CA LYS A 53 -2.18 10.90 -6.66
C LYS A 53 -3.05 10.64 -5.44
N VAL A 54 -2.82 9.51 -4.80
CA VAL A 54 -3.53 9.11 -3.58
C VAL A 54 -2.51 8.85 -2.49
N VAL A 55 -2.60 9.60 -1.39
CA VAL A 55 -1.79 9.37 -0.20
C VAL A 55 -2.61 8.53 0.77
N VAL A 56 -2.09 7.35 1.07
CA VAL A 56 -2.72 6.36 1.96
C VAL A 56 -1.80 6.09 3.12
N LYS A 57 -2.30 6.23 4.34
CA LYS A 57 -1.65 5.69 5.54
C LYS A 57 -2.23 4.30 5.78
N LEU A 58 -1.37 3.29 5.76
CA LEU A 58 -1.72 1.91 6.09
C LEU A 58 -1.16 1.59 7.47
N PHE A 59 -2.02 1.32 8.43
CA PHE A 59 -1.65 0.97 9.81
C PHE A 59 -0.68 2.01 10.41
N ASP A 60 0.44 1.56 10.97
CA ASP A 60 1.49 2.41 11.54
C ASP A 60 2.61 2.76 10.54
N SER A 61 2.42 2.50 9.25
CA SER A 61 3.43 2.86 8.24
C SER A 61 3.45 4.35 7.91
N ASP A 62 4.62 4.81 7.46
CA ASP A 62 4.75 6.12 6.83
C ASP A 62 3.78 6.25 5.64
N PRO A 63 3.19 7.44 5.42
CA PRO A 63 2.26 7.67 4.32
C PRO A 63 2.80 7.16 2.97
N ILE A 64 2.02 6.31 2.33
CA ILE A 64 2.33 5.68 1.04
C ILE A 64 1.67 6.50 -0.06
N THR A 65 2.45 6.94 -1.03
CA THR A 65 1.95 7.66 -2.20
C THR A 65 1.72 6.68 -3.34
N VAL A 66 0.47 6.54 -3.75
CA VAL A 66 0.04 5.71 -4.88
C VAL A 66 -0.33 6.59 -6.06
N MET A 67 0.13 6.22 -7.26
CA MET A 67 -0.26 6.83 -8.52
C MET A 67 -1.24 5.92 -9.24
N ILE A 68 -2.43 6.43 -9.54
CA ILE A 68 -3.49 5.68 -10.21
C ILE A 68 -3.77 6.31 -11.56
N PRO A 69 -3.78 5.53 -12.66
CA PRO A 69 -4.22 6.03 -13.96
C PRO A 69 -5.65 6.57 -13.89
N GLU A 70 -5.90 7.71 -14.52
CA GLU A 70 -7.21 8.37 -14.60
C GLU A 70 -8.27 7.52 -15.32
N ASP A 71 -7.86 6.49 -16.06
CA ASP A 71 -8.73 5.47 -16.64
C ASP A 71 -9.64 4.82 -15.57
N VAL A 72 -9.14 4.72 -14.32
CA VAL A 72 -9.93 4.30 -13.17
C VAL A 72 -10.64 5.52 -12.57
N SER A 73 -11.86 5.78 -13.05
CA SER A 73 -12.69 6.88 -12.53
C SER A 73 -12.88 6.77 -11.01
N ARG A 74 -12.73 7.90 -10.29
CA ARG A 74 -12.93 8.00 -8.83
C ARG A 74 -14.31 7.54 -8.37
N ASN A 75 -15.34 7.66 -9.22
CA ASN A 75 -16.70 7.20 -8.92
C ASN A 75 -16.90 5.70 -9.13
N ASN A 76 -15.91 5.01 -9.70
CA ASN A 76 -15.96 3.56 -9.86
C ASN A 76 -15.54 2.90 -8.53
N PRO A 77 -16.30 1.93 -8.00
CA PRO A 77 -15.88 1.18 -6.82
C PRO A 77 -14.50 0.52 -6.98
N LYS A 78 -14.07 0.19 -8.22
CA LYS A 78 -12.74 -0.32 -8.53
C LYS A 78 -11.60 0.65 -8.21
N PHE A 79 -11.88 1.94 -8.07
CA PHE A 79 -10.87 2.93 -7.70
C PHE A 79 -10.28 2.61 -6.33
N MET A 80 -11.12 2.45 -5.32
CA MET A 80 -10.65 2.19 -3.96
C MET A 80 -9.98 0.81 -3.83
N GLU A 81 -10.46 -0.17 -4.59
CA GLU A 81 -9.81 -1.49 -4.71
C GLU A 81 -8.38 -1.34 -5.27
N THR A 82 -8.21 -0.58 -6.35
CA THR A 82 -6.90 -0.31 -6.96
C THR A 82 -5.98 0.48 -6.02
N VAL A 83 -6.53 1.48 -5.30
CA VAL A 83 -5.80 2.24 -4.27
C VAL A 83 -5.27 1.28 -3.20
N ALA A 84 -6.15 0.45 -2.64
CA ALA A 84 -5.81 -0.46 -1.56
C ALA A 84 -4.81 -1.53 -2.00
N GLU A 85 -4.97 -2.09 -3.20
CA GLU A 85 -4.05 -3.08 -3.76
C GLU A 85 -2.65 -2.48 -3.92
N LYS A 86 -2.54 -1.30 -4.54
CA LYS A 86 -1.26 -0.63 -4.75
C LYS A 86 -0.60 -0.22 -3.43
N ALA A 87 -1.38 0.33 -2.50
CA ALA A 87 -0.87 0.71 -1.19
C ALA A 87 -0.36 -0.53 -0.42
N LEU A 88 -1.05 -1.66 -0.51
CA LEU A 88 -0.63 -2.92 0.11
C LEU A 88 0.63 -3.51 -0.55
N GLN A 89 0.76 -3.42 -1.88
CA GLN A 89 1.97 -3.83 -2.60
C GLN A 89 3.19 -3.05 -2.11
N GLU A 90 3.09 -1.73 -2.01
CA GLU A 90 4.15 -0.86 -1.49
C GLU A 90 4.47 -1.16 -0.02
N TYR A 91 3.44 -1.39 0.81
CA TYR A 91 3.63 -1.78 2.21
C TYR A 91 4.43 -3.08 2.33
N ARG A 92 4.11 -4.11 1.52
CA ARG A 92 4.85 -5.38 1.50
C ARG A 92 6.28 -5.21 1.01
N HIS A 93 6.53 -4.33 0.05
CA HIS A 93 7.88 -4.08 -0.46
C HIS A 93 8.77 -3.47 0.63
N LYS A 94 8.26 -2.44 1.34
CA LYS A 94 9.00 -1.80 2.44
C LYS A 94 9.34 -2.78 3.57
N ASN A 95 8.37 -3.60 3.99
CA ASN A 95 8.59 -4.60 5.05
C ASN A 95 9.50 -5.78 4.63
N ARG A 96 9.89 -5.88 3.34
CA ARG A 96 10.88 -6.87 2.87
C ARG A 96 12.32 -6.33 2.93
N GLU A 97 12.48 -5.01 3.00
CA GLU A 97 13.78 -4.34 3.03
C GLU A 97 14.30 -4.10 4.46
N GLU A 98 13.45 -4.26 5.48
CA GLU A 98 13.78 -4.23 6.92
C GLU A 98 14.04 -5.63 7.49
#